data_AF-A0AAU1JP29-F1
#
_entry.id   AF-A0AAU1JP29-F1
#
_cell.length_a   1.000
_cell.length_b   1.000
_cell.length_c   1.000
_cell.angle_alpha   90.00
_cell.angle_beta   90.00
_cell.angle_gamma   90.00
#
_symmetry.space_group_name_H-M   'P 1'
#
loop_
_entity.id
_entity.type
_entity.pdbx_description
1 polymer ?
#
loop_
_entity_poly.entity_id
_entity_poly.type
_entity_poly.pdbx_seq_one_letter_code
_entity_poly.pdbx_strand_id
1 'polypeptide(L)'
;MSEQSWTIESIRDALGNPALAQRFLGEINRAPAHQLLAVFARWERIAKDTLAAVERGQRIAAAEARGEEPAGDWIDATDRVLADAARIRASRGAA
;
A
#
# COMPACT_ATOMS: atom_id res chain seq x y z
N MET A 1 -1.76 13.42 -16.06
CA MET A 1 -2.32 12.31 -15.28
C MET A 1 -3.41 11.70 -16.13
N SER A 2 -3.18 10.52 -16.69
CA SER A 2 -4.27 9.77 -17.32
C SER A 2 -5.36 9.58 -16.27
N GLU A 3 -6.58 10.01 -16.58
CA GLU A 3 -7.79 9.71 -15.80
C GLU A 3 -8.07 8.21 -15.92
N GLN A 4 -7.24 7.40 -15.28
CA GLN A 4 -7.47 5.97 -15.24
C GLN A 4 -8.74 5.77 -14.43
N SER A 5 -9.80 5.31 -15.09
CA SER A 5 -11.05 4.98 -14.44
C SER A 5 -10.79 3.88 -13.42
N TRP A 6 -11.13 4.16 -12.16
CA TRP A 6 -11.04 3.16 -11.11
C TRP A 6 -12.15 2.13 -11.30
N THR A 7 -11.75 0.97 -11.79
CA THR A 7 -12.54 -0.26 -11.90
C THR A 7 -12.06 -1.29 -10.89
N ILE A 8 -12.85 -2.34 -10.64
CA ILE A 8 -12.44 -3.47 -9.80
C ILE A 8 -11.10 -4.06 -10.29
N GLU A 9 -10.92 -4.20 -11.60
CA GLU A 9 -9.66 -4.70 -12.19
C GLU A 9 -8.48 -3.76 -11.89
N SER A 10 -8.63 -2.46 -12.17
CA SER A 10 -7.54 -1.50 -11.93
C SER A 10 -7.16 -1.36 -10.45
N ILE A 11 -8.12 -1.48 -9.53
CA ILE A 11 -7.86 -1.49 -8.08
C ILE A 11 -7.07 -2.75 -7.72
N ARG A 12 -7.50 -3.92 -8.20
CA ARG A 12 -6.83 -5.19 -7.95
C ARG A 12 -5.36 -5.13 -8.37
N ASP A 13 -5.09 -4.59 -9.56
CA ASP A 13 -3.74 -4.52 -10.11
C ASP A 13 -2.87 -3.51 -9.34
N ALA A 14 -3.42 -2.35 -8.99
CA ALA A 14 -2.74 -1.30 -8.24
C ALA A 14 -2.31 -1.73 -6.83
N LEU A 15 -2.98 -2.73 -6.23
CA LEU A 15 -2.60 -3.25 -4.92
C LEU A 15 -1.26 -4.00 -4.93
N GLY A 16 -0.82 -4.53 -6.08
CA GLY A 16 0.51 -5.17 -6.26
C GLY A 16 0.81 -6.41 -5.39
N ASN A 17 -0.09 -6.79 -4.48
CA ASN A 17 0.05 -7.90 -3.55
C ASN A 17 -1.11 -8.87 -3.72
N PRO A 18 -0.86 -10.17 -4.04
CA PRO A 18 -1.90 -11.16 -4.25
C PRO A 18 -2.87 -11.34 -3.08
N ALA A 19 -2.37 -11.26 -1.83
CA ALA A 19 -3.20 -11.41 -0.64
C ALA A 19 -4.14 -10.20 -0.44
N LEU A 20 -3.66 -8.98 -0.73
CA LEU A 20 -4.51 -7.79 -0.70
C LEU A 20 -5.54 -7.81 -1.83
N ALA A 21 -5.14 -8.20 -3.03
CA ALA A 21 -6.05 -8.37 -4.16
C ALA A 21 -7.16 -9.39 -3.87
N GLN A 22 -6.81 -10.54 -3.27
CA GLN A 22 -7.79 -11.55 -2.88
C GLN A 22 -8.74 -11.04 -1.78
N ARG A 23 -8.21 -10.31 -0.79
CA ARG A 23 -9.01 -9.70 0.27
C ARG A 23 -10.00 -8.68 -0.31
N PHE A 24 -9.54 -7.81 -1.21
CA PHE A 24 -10.39 -6.83 -1.89
C PHE A 24 -11.54 -7.52 -2.64
N LEU A 25 -11.24 -8.50 -3.49
CA LEU A 25 -12.27 -9.25 -4.23
C LEU A 25 -13.23 -9.97 -3.28
N GLY A 26 -12.72 -10.55 -2.20
CA GLY A 26 -13.53 -11.22 -1.19
C GLY A 26 -14.47 -10.28 -0.44
N GLU A 27 -14.04 -9.06 -0.14
CA GLU A 27 -14.87 -8.04 0.52
C GLU A 27 -15.91 -7.45 -0.45
N ILE A 28 -15.54 -7.18 -1.71
CA ILE A 28 -16.47 -6.69 -2.74
C ILE A 28 -17.57 -7.71 -3.02
N ASN A 29 -17.21 -8.98 -3.24
CA ASN A 29 -18.19 -10.01 -3.59
C ASN A 29 -19.16 -10.36 -2.45
N ARG A 30 -18.81 -10.03 -1.20
CA ARG A 30 -19.65 -10.28 -0.01
C ARG A 30 -20.35 -9.03 0.50
N ALA A 31 -20.09 -7.86 -0.08
CA ALA A 31 -20.68 -6.61 0.35
C ALA A 31 -22.19 -6.61 0.07
N PRO A 32 -23.04 -6.25 1.05
CA PRO A 32 -24.44 -5.94 0.79
C PRO A 32 -24.54 -4.81 -0.24
N ALA A 33 -25.60 -4.81 -1.07
CA ALA A 33 -25.76 -3.84 -2.16
C ALA A 33 -25.60 -2.37 -1.71
N HIS A 34 -26.16 -2.02 -0.55
CA HIS A 34 -26.08 -0.68 0.02
C HIS A 34 -24.68 -0.29 0.54
N GLN A 35 -23.76 -1.24 0.68
CA GLN A 35 -22.38 -1.00 1.15
C GLN A 35 -21.34 -1.13 0.03
N LEU A 36 -21.73 -1.66 -1.14
CA LEU A 36 -20.80 -1.97 -2.23
C LEU A 36 -19.97 -0.75 -2.63
N LEU A 37 -20.60 0.41 -2.79
CA LEU A 37 -19.91 1.65 -3.15
C LEU A 37 -18.94 2.11 -2.06
N ALA A 38 -19.30 1.94 -0.78
CA ALA A 38 -18.43 2.33 0.34
C ALA A 38 -17.20 1.41 0.44
N VAL A 39 -17.38 0.10 0.26
CA VAL A 39 -16.27 -0.87 0.20
C VAL A 39 -15.37 -0.55 -0.99
N PHE A 40 -15.95 -0.28 -2.16
CA PHE A 40 -15.21 0.12 -3.35
C PHE A 40 -14.36 1.37 -3.11
N ALA A 41 -14.97 2.47 -2.62
CA ALA A 41 -14.28 3.74 -2.39
C ALA A 41 -13.13 3.60 -1.37
N ARG A 42 -13.31 2.76 -0.34
CA ARG A 42 -12.22 2.46 0.61
C ARG A 42 -11.03 1.82 -0.11
N TRP A 43 -11.28 0.82 -0.93
CA TRP A 43 -10.22 0.10 -1.64
C TRP A 43 -9.59 0.93 -2.75
N GLU A 44 -10.36 1.79 -3.42
CA GLU A 44 -9.85 2.80 -4.34
C GLU A 44 -8.82 3.71 -3.66
N ARG A 45 -9.12 4.20 -2.45
CA ARG A 45 -8.18 5.02 -1.67
C ARG A 45 -6.90 4.24 -1.32
N ILE A 46 -7.03 3.00 -0.87
CA ILE A 46 -5.87 2.15 -0.54
C ILE A 46 -4.99 1.94 -1.78
N ALA A 47 -5.59 1.68 -2.95
CA ALA A 47 -4.87 1.52 -4.20
C ALA A 47 -4.14 2.82 -4.62
N LYS A 48 -4.80 3.98 -4.54
CA LYS A 48 -4.19 5.29 -4.78
C LYS A 48 -2.99 5.54 -3.88
N ASP A 49 -3.15 5.28 -2.57
CA ASP A 49 -2.09 5.47 -1.59
C ASP A 49 -0.90 4.52 -1.84
N THR A 50 -1.18 3.30 -2.32
CA THR A 50 -0.18 2.28 -2.68
C THR A 50 0.63 2.74 -3.89
N LEU A 51 -0.02 3.16 -4.98
CA LEU A 51 0.67 3.69 -6.16
C LEU A 51 1.51 4.92 -5.82
N ALA A 52 0.94 5.87 -5.06
CA ALA A 52 1.67 7.06 -4.65
C ALA A 52 2.88 6.74 -3.77
N ALA A 53 2.81 5.69 -2.94
CA ALA A 53 3.95 5.22 -2.16
C ALA A 53 5.05 4.61 -3.03
N VAL A 54 4.68 3.81 -4.04
CA VAL A 54 5.63 3.25 -5.01
C VAL A 54 6.32 4.35 -5.80
N GLU A 55 5.56 5.32 -6.33
CA GLU A 55 6.12 6.47 -7.06
C GLU A 55 7.08 7.30 -6.18
N ARG A 56 6.72 7.52 -4.90
CA ARG A 56 7.64 8.16 -3.93
C ARG A 56 8.92 7.35 -3.77
N GLY A 57 8.82 6.03 -3.57
CA GLY A 57 9.97 5.15 -3.43
C GLY A 57 10.88 5.15 -4.66
N GLN A 58 10.31 5.13 -5.86
CA GLN A 58 11.06 5.23 -7.11
C GLN A 58 11.81 6.55 -7.24
N ARG A 59 11.19 7.67 -6.85
CA ARG A 59 11.86 8.97 -6.84
C ARG A 59 13.03 9.03 -5.85
N ILE A 60 12.87 8.42 -4.68
CA ILE A 60 13.92 8.32 -3.66
C ILE A 60 15.10 7.50 -4.20
N ALA A 61 14.82 6.29 -4.70
CA ALA A 61 15.85 5.41 -5.27
C ALA A 61 16.59 6.08 -6.45
N ALA A 62 15.87 6.84 -7.28
CA ALA A 62 16.47 7.57 -8.38
C ALA A 62 17.39 8.71 -7.90
N ALA A 63 17.04 9.41 -6.82
CA ALA A 63 17.91 10.44 -6.23
C ALA A 63 19.17 9.82 -5.63
N GLU A 64 19.02 8.75 -4.85
CA GLU A 64 20.15 8.00 -4.28
C GLU A 64 21.10 7.47 -5.36
N ALA A 65 20.56 6.96 -6.48
CA ALA A 65 21.37 6.51 -7.62
C ALA A 65 22.19 7.62 -8.29
N ARG A 66 21.77 8.89 -8.15
CA ARG A 66 22.53 10.06 -8.60
C ARG A 66 23.49 10.59 -7.54
N GLY A 67 23.51 10.01 -6.33
CA GLY A 67 24.26 10.51 -5.19
C GLY A 67 23.66 11.78 -4.57
N GLU A 68 22.39 12.06 -4.86
CA GLU A 68 21.65 13.19 -4.30
C GLU A 68 20.90 12.76 -3.04
N GLU A 69 20.73 13.70 -2.11
CA GLU A 69 19.87 13.47 -0.95
C GLU A 69 18.40 13.58 -1.39
N PRO A 70 17.57 12.56 -1.13
CA PRO A 70 16.18 12.57 -1.57
C PRO A 70 15.40 13.69 -0.85
N ALA A 71 14.64 14.46 -1.63
CA ALA A 71 13.92 15.63 -1.12
C ALA A 71 12.76 15.26 -0.17
N GLY A 72 12.63 15.99 0.94
CA GLY A 72 11.51 15.89 1.89
C GLY A 72 11.94 16.08 3.34
N ASP A 73 10.95 16.16 4.24
CA ASP A 73 11.18 16.11 5.68
C ASP A 73 11.30 14.64 6.11
N TRP A 74 12.50 14.25 6.56
CA TRP A 74 12.78 12.89 7.00
C TRP A 74 12.60 12.75 8.50
N ILE A 75 11.89 11.70 8.90
CA ILE A 75 11.76 11.32 10.30
C ILE A 75 12.65 10.10 10.49
N ASP A 76 13.59 10.17 11.44
CA ASP A 76 14.33 8.98 11.87
C ASP A 76 13.34 7.99 12.50
N ALA A 77 13.14 6.87 11.82
CA ALA A 77 12.24 5.81 12.25
C ALA A 77 12.99 4.57 12.74
N THR A 78 14.31 4.65 12.95
CA THR A 78 15.17 3.49 13.27
C THR A 78 14.65 2.72 14.48
N ASP A 79 14.41 3.41 15.59
CA ASP A 79 13.92 2.78 16.83
C ASP A 79 12.56 2.11 16.64
N ARG A 80 11.66 2.76 15.88
CA ARG A 80 10.34 2.21 15.57
C ARG A 80 10.47 0.92 14.76
N VAL A 81 11.30 0.92 13.72
CA VAL A 81 11.53 -0.26 12.85
C VAL A 81 12.14 -1.41 13.65
N LEU A 82 13.11 -1.13 14.51
CA LEU A 82 13.73 -2.15 15.38
C LEU A 82 12.71 -2.75 16.36
N ALA A 83 11.85 -1.93 16.97
CA ALA A 83 10.79 -2.38 17.87
C ALA A 83 9.76 -3.26 17.16
N ASP A 84 9.34 -2.90 15.95
CA ASP A 84 8.40 -3.69 15.14
C ASP A 84 9.04 -5.03 14.72
N ALA A 85 10.30 -5.02 14.29
CA ALA A 85 11.03 -6.24 13.96
C ALA A 85 11.22 -7.18 15.17
N ALA A 86 11.41 -6.64 16.37
CA ALA A 86 11.46 -7.41 17.61
C ALA A 86 10.10 -8.06 17.91
N ARG A 87 8.99 -7.32 17.74
CA ARG A 87 7.62 -7.82 17.94
C ARG A 87 7.29 -8.98 17.00
N ILE A 88 7.64 -8.86 15.72
CA ILE A 88 7.41 -9.92 14.73
C ILE A 88 8.19 -11.18 15.09
N ARG A 89 9.46 -11.05 15.50
CA ARG A 89 10.28 -12.18 15.97
C ARG A 89 9.66 -12.85 17.19
N ALA A 90 9.22 -12.08 18.19
CA ALA A 90 8.56 -12.61 19.37
C ALA A 90 7.26 -13.36 19.03
N SER A 91 6.47 -12.86 18.08
CA SER A 91 5.23 -13.55 17.64
C SER A 91 5.46 -14.83 16.84
N ARG A 92 6.64 -15.00 16.21
CA ARG A 92 7.00 -16.19 15.41
C ARG A 92 7.79 -17.24 16.19
N GLY A 93 8.34 -16.89 17.35
CA GLY A 93 9.07 -17.81 18.23
C GLY A 93 8.20 -18.61 19.22
N ALA A 94 6.88 -18.44 19.19
CA ALA A 94 5.93 -19.12 20.07
C ALA A 94 5.14 -20.26 19.39
N ALA A 95 5.69 -20.83 18.30
CA ALA A 95 5.12 -21.95 17.57
C ALA A 95 6.08 -23.14 17.55
#